data_AF-A0A3M8BW34-F1
#
_entry.id   AF-A0A3M8BW34-F1
#
_cell.length_a   1.000
_cell.length_b   1.000
_cell.length_c   1.000
_cell.angle_alpha   90.00
_cell.angle_beta   90.00
_cell.angle_gamma   90.00
#
_symmetry.space_group_name_H-M   'P 1'
#
loop_
_entity.id
_entity.type
_entity.pdbx_description
1 polymer ?
#
loop_
_entity_poly.entity_id
_entity_poly.type
_entity_poly.pdbx_seq_one_letter_code
_entity_poly.pdbx_strand_id
1 'polypeptide(L)' 'MILRLNRIEGQVRGIKGMIEKDTYCDDVLNQIASVQSALNGVGKLLLEHHMKSCVMERIQEGDTEVLKELMTSITKLMK' A
#
# COMPACT_ATOMS: atom_id res chain seq x y z
N MET A 1 -1.55 3.13 11.20
CA MET A 1 -0.84 3.08 9.91
C MET A 1 0.65 3.35 10.03
N ILE A 2 1.08 4.39 10.76
CA ILE A 2 2.50 4.77 10.92
C ILE A 2 3.41 3.61 11.34
N LEU A 3 3.02 2.81 12.36
CA LEU A 3 3.79 1.63 12.78
C LEU A 3 4.06 0.62 11.65
N ARG A 4 3.10 0.45 10.71
CA ARG A 4 3.27 -0.46 9.55
C ARG A 4 4.23 0.14 8.53
N LEU A 5 4.15 1.46 8.29
CA LEU A 5 5.05 2.17 7.40
C LEU A 5 6.49 2.16 7.94
N ASN A 6 6.70 2.37 9.24
CA ASN A 6 8.02 2.29 9.86
C ASN A 6 8.64 0.89 9.70
N ARG A 7 7.82 -0.17 9.79
CA ARG A 7 8.28 -1.54 9.53
C ARG A 7 8.70 -1.74 8.07
N ILE A 8 7.90 -1.25 7.12
CA ILE A 8 8.20 -1.31 5.69
C ILE A 8 9.50 -0.54 5.37
N GLU A 9 9.68 0.64 5.94
CA GLU A 9 10.92 1.41 5.81
C GLU A 9 12.13 0.60 6.29
N GLY A 10 12.01 -0.07 7.44
CA GLY A 10 13.03 -0.99 7.94
C GLY A 10 13.35 -2.15 6.98
N GLN A 11 12.32 -2.74 6.37
CA GLN A 11 12.50 -3.79 5.35
C GLN A 11 13.23 -3.27 4.11
N VAL A 12 12.88 -2.08 3.62
CA VAL A 12 13.55 -1.45 2.47
C VAL A 12 15.02 -1.15 2.78
N ARG A 13 15.34 -0.67 3.99
CA ARG A 13 16.74 -0.52 4.43
C ARG A 13 17.46 -1.87 4.48
N GLY A 14 16.78 -2.93 4.93
CA GLY A 14 17.31 -4.29 4.93
C GLY A 14 17.68 -4.77 3.52
N ILE A 15 16.77 -4.59 2.56
CA ILE A 15 17.01 -4.92 1.14
C ILE A 15 18.23 -4.19 0.60
N LYS A 16 18.36 -2.88 0.86
CA LYS A 16 19.55 -2.10 0.47
C LYS A 16 20.83 -2.75 1.01
N GLY A 17 20.86 -3.10 2.30
CA GLY A 17 22.01 -3.77 2.91
C GLY A 17 22.30 -5.17 2.37
N MET A 18 21.29 -5.91 1.88
CA MET A 18 21.50 -7.19 1.22
C MET A 18 22.18 -7.02 -0.14
N ILE A 19 21.77 -6.02 -0.91
CA ILE A 19 22.38 -5.68 -2.20
C ILE A 19 23.84 -5.23 -2.01
N GLU A 20 24.11 -4.36 -1.03
CA GLU A 20 25.47 -3.93 -0.70
C GLU A 20 26.41 -5.07 -0.29
N LYS A 21 25.85 -6.20 0.17
CA LYS A 21 26.59 -7.40 0.59
C LYS A 21 26.65 -8.49 -0.49
N ASP A 22 26.21 -8.21 -1.72
CA ASP A 22 26.08 -9.20 -2.80
C ASP A 22 25.34 -10.47 -2.35
N THR A 23 24.27 -10.30 -1.56
CA THR A 23 23.42 -11.41 -1.09
C THR A 23 22.73 -12.08 -2.29
N TYR A 24 22.46 -13.39 -2.20
CA TYR A 24 21.83 -14.16 -3.26
C TYR A 24 20.53 -13.52 -3.77
N CYS A 25 20.39 -13.41 -5.09
CA CYS A 25 19.32 -12.66 -5.73
C CYS A 25 17.93 -13.12 -5.30
N ASP A 26 17.70 -14.43 -5.14
CA ASP A 26 16.39 -14.95 -4.75
C ASP A 26 15.98 -14.50 -3.35
N ASP A 27 16.94 -14.36 -2.41
CA ASP A 27 16.66 -13.84 -1.08
C ASP A 27 16.26 -12.37 -1.12
N VAL A 28 16.93 -11.59 -1.96
CA VAL A 28 16.58 -10.17 -2.19
C VAL A 28 15.19 -10.06 -2.81
N LEU A 29 14.89 -10.88 -3.82
CA LEU A 29 13.57 -10.93 -4.47
C LEU A 29 12.47 -11.33 -3.47
N ASN A 30 12.73 -12.29 -2.58
CA ASN A 30 11.80 -12.68 -1.52
C ASN A 30 11.52 -11.51 -0.55
N GLN A 31 12.53 -10.73 -0.18
CA GLN A 31 12.31 -9.53 0.65
C GLN A 31 11.55 -8.43 -0.09
N ILE A 32 11.80 -8.23 -1.38
CA ILE A 32 11.02 -7.30 -2.21
C ILE A 32 9.55 -7.71 -2.24
N ALA A 33 9.25 -8.99 -2.48
CA ALA A 33 7.88 -9.52 -2.48
C ALA A 33 7.18 -9.33 -1.11
N SER A 34 7.93 -9.49 -0.02
CA SER A 34 7.46 -9.22 1.34
C SER A 34 7.09 -7.74 1.55
N VAL A 35 7.91 -6.81 1.05
CA VAL A 35 7.63 -5.36 1.08
C VAL A 35 6.40 -5.01 0.25
N GLN A 36 6.27 -5.54 -0.96
CA GLN A 36 5.09 -5.34 -1.82
C GLN A 36 3.81 -5.82 -1.11
N SER A 37 3.86 -7.01 -0.50
CA SER A 37 2.73 -7.55 0.27
C SER A 37 2.35 -6.67 1.47
N ALA A 38 3.34 -6.13 2.18
CA ALA A 38 3.11 -5.23 3.29
C ALA A 38 2.49 -3.89 2.85
N LEU A 39 2.97 -3.32 1.73
CA LEU A 39 2.40 -2.11 1.12
C LEU A 39 0.96 -2.34 0.66
N ASN A 40 0.66 -3.48 0.03
CA ASN A 40 -0.70 -3.86 -0.36
C ASN A 40 -1.62 -3.93 0.86
N GLY A 41 -1.13 -4.45 1.99
CA GLY A 41 -1.86 -4.46 3.26
C GLY A 41 -2.16 -3.06 3.79
N VAL A 42 -1.22 -2.12 3.69
CA VAL A 42 -1.44 -0.72 4.07
C VAL A 42 -2.43 -0.04 3.13
N GLY A 43 -2.30 -0.25 1.81
CA GLY A 43 -3.20 0.30 0.81
C GLY A 43 -4.65 -0.14 1.02
N LYS A 44 -4.89 -1.42 1.32
CA LYS A 44 -6.22 -1.95 1.65
C LYS A 44 -6.83 -1.27 2.88
N LEU A 45 -6.07 -1.12 3.96
CA LEU A 45 -6.54 -0.46 5.18
C LEU A 45 -6.88 1.02 4.95
N LEU A 46 -6.04 1.72 4.17
CA LEU A 46 -6.28 3.11 3.84
C LEU A 46 -7.53 3.28 2.94
N LEU A 47 -7.69 2.39 1.96
CA LEU A 47 -8.87 2.34 1.10
C LEU A 47 -10.15 2.10 1.91
N GLU A 48 -10.13 1.14 2.83
CA GLU A 48 -11.27 0.86 3.71
C GLU A 48 -11.65 2.10 4.54
N HIS A 49 -10.67 2.79 5.12
CA HIS A 49 -10.90 4.03 5.85
C HIS A 49 -11.50 5.11 4.93
N HIS A 50 -10.93 5.32 3.74
CA HIS A 50 -11.41 6.29 2.78
C HIS A 50 -12.87 6.03 2.35
N MET A 51 -13.23 4.77 2.13
CA MET A 51 -14.60 4.37 1.80
C MET A 51 -15.59 4.68 2.93
N LYS A 52 -15.19 4.44 4.19
CA LYS A 52 -16.06 4.63 5.36
C LYS A 52 -16.20 6.09 5.80
N SER A 53 -15.25 6.96 5.43
CA SER A 53 -15.30 8.39 5.75
C SER A 53 -15.63 9.22 4.51
N CYS A 54 -14.62 9.64 3.75
CA CYS A 54 -14.73 10.67 2.72
C CYS A 54 -15.71 10.28 1.61
N VAL A 55 -15.72 9.01 1.19
CA VAL A 55 -16.65 8.54 0.15
C VAL A 55 -18.09 8.54 0.68
N MET A 56 -18.30 8.05 1.90
CA MET A 56 -19.64 8.00 2.51
C MET A 56 -20.21 9.40 2.71
N GLU A 57 -19.39 10.35 3.18
CA GLU A 57 -19.75 11.76 3.35
C GLU A 57 -20.20 12.38 2.02
N ARG A 58 -19.39 12.26 0.95
CA ARG A 58 -19.74 12.81 -0.37
C ARG A 58 -21.00 12.20 -0.97
N ILE A 59 -21.22 10.89 -0.78
CA ILE A 59 -22.46 10.24 -1.22
C ILE A 59 -23.67 10.82 -0.48
N GLN A 60 -23.56 11.08 0.83
CA GLN A 60 -24.65 11.69 1.62
C GLN A 60 -24.95 13.12 1.18
N GLU A 61 -23.95 13.84 0.68
CA GLU A 61 -24.09 15.18 0.09
C GLU A 61 -24.64 15.16 -1.35
N GLY A 62 -24.89 13.97 -1.92
CA GLY A 62 -25.42 13.79 -3.27
C GLY A 62 -24.37 13.83 -4.38
N ASP A 63 -23.08 13.86 -4.02
CA ASP A 63 -21.98 13.81 -4.98
C ASP A 63 -21.62 12.36 -5.33
N THR A 64 -22.16 11.88 -6.45
CA THR A 64 -21.88 10.53 -6.95
C THR A 64 -20.59 10.41 -7.76
N GLU A 65 -19.93 11.53 -8.15
CA GLU A 65 -18.67 11.47 -8.92
C GLU A 65 -17.54 10.84 -8.10
N VAL A 66 -17.63 10.89 -6.77
CA VAL A 66 -16.71 10.21 -5.86
C VAL A 66 -16.56 8.70 -6.15
N LEU A 67 -17.60 8.04 -6.68
CA LEU A 67 -17.53 6.62 -7.05
C LEU A 67 -16.56 6.38 -8.23
N LYS A 68 -16.48 7.32 -9.17
CA LYS A 68 -15.54 7.24 -10.31
C LYS A 68 -14.10 7.43 -9.84
N GLU A 69 -13.87 8.35 -8.92
CA GLU A 69 -12.58 8.56 -8.26
C GLU A 69 -12.15 7.31 -7.47
N LEU A 70 -13.09 6.71 -6.73
CA LEU A 70 -12.86 5.47 -5.99
C LEU A 70 -12.47 4.31 -6.91
N MET A 71 -13.19 4.11 -8.02
CA MET A 71 -12.88 3.06 -9.01
C MET A 71 -11.48 3.24 -9.62
N THR A 72 -11.08 4.49 -9.88
CA THR A 72 -9.73 4.81 -10.35
C THR A 72 -8.67 4.42 -9.31
N SER A 73 -8.94 4.67 -8.03
CA SER A 73 -8.03 4.36 -6.93
C SER A 73 -7.90 2.85 -6.70
N ILE A 74 -9.03 2.10 -6.74
CA ILE A 74 -9.05 0.64 -6.64
C ILE A 74 -8.22 0.01 -7.77
N THR A 75 -8.40 0.48 -9.01
CA THR A 75 -7.67 -0.05 -10.17
C THR A 75 -6.15 0.12 -10.03
N LYS A 76 -5.69 1.21 -9.41
CA LYS A 76 -4.26 1.43 -9.14
C LYS A 76 -3.70 0.47 -8.08
N LEU A 77 -4.50 0.09 -7.09
CA LEU A 77 -4.10 -0.81 -6.00
C LEU A 77 -4.17 -2.30 -6.35
N MET A 78 -4.84 -2.65 -7.45
CA MET A 78 -4.96 -4.03 -7.95
C MET A 78 -3.90 -4.42 -8.98
N LYS A 79 -3.06 -3.48 -9.40
CA LYS A 79 -1.88 -3.75 -10.25
C LYS A 79 -0.71 -4.23 -9.41
#